data_AF-A0A6B2LUY2-F1
#
_entry.id   AF-A0A6B2LUY2-F1
#
_cell.length_a   1.000
_cell.length_b   1.000
_cell.length_c   1.000
_cell.angle_alpha   90.00
_cell.angle_beta   90.00
_cell.angle_gamma   90.00
#
_symmetry.space_group_name_H-M   'P 1'
#
loop_
_entity.id
_entity.type
_entity.pdbx_description
1 polymer ?
#
loop_
_entity_poly.entity_id
_entity_poly.type
_entity_poly.pdbx_seq_one_letter_code
_entity_poly.pdbx_strand_id
1 'polypeptide(L)' 'MWSHYYESAHGIIFVVDSSDRDRMDEAAQEFQKVLKENELNRAVLLVVANKQDLPQAMSVAEVTKKLDLP' A
#
# COMPACT_ATOMS: atom_id res chain seq x y z
N MET A 1 -8.07 8.54 -10.55
CA MET A 1 -9.45 8.12 -10.20
C MET A 1 -9.66 8.07 -8.68
N TRP A 2 -8.61 7.95 -7.85
CA TRP A 2 -8.74 7.91 -6.39
C TRP A 2 -8.73 9.30 -5.72
N SER A 3 -8.20 10.32 -6.38
CA SER A 3 -8.09 11.69 -5.86
C SER A 3 -9.40 12.30 -5.36
N HIS A 4 -10.54 11.92 -5.93
CA HIS A 4 -11.86 12.40 -5.50
C HIS A 4 -12.31 11.87 -4.13
N TYR A 5 -11.61 10.88 -3.56
CA TYR A 5 -11.93 10.28 -2.26
C TYR A 5 -10.96 10.70 -1.15
N TYR A 6 -9.93 11.50 -1.48
CA TYR A 6 -8.92 11.92 -0.52
C TYR A 6 -9.36 13.11 0.31
N GLU A 7 -10.28 13.92 -0.21
CA GLU A 7 -10.80 15.07 0.50
C GLU A 7 -11.50 14.61 1.79
N SER A 8 -10.97 15.04 2.95
CA SER A 8 -11.43 14.69 4.30
C SER A 8 -11.12 13.25 4.78
N ALA A 9 -10.26 12.50 4.08
CA ALA A 9 -9.83 11.18 4.56
C ALA A 9 -8.93 11.33 5.81
N HIS A 10 -9.38 10.81 6.95
CA HIS A 10 -8.58 10.75 8.17
C HIS A 10 -7.58 9.58 8.18
N GLY A 11 -7.77 8.60 7.29
CA GLY A 11 -6.89 7.46 7.17
C GLY A 11 -7.11 6.70 5.86
N ILE A 12 -6.09 5.94 5.49
CA ILE A 12 -6.05 5.12 4.28
C ILE A 12 -5.64 3.71 4.68
N ILE A 13 -6.35 2.74 4.09
CA ILE A 13 -5.94 1.33 4.13
C ILE A 13 -5.47 0.95 2.73
N PHE A 14 -4.17 0.75 2.58
CA PHE A 14 -3.56 0.28 1.34
C PHE A 14 -3.39 -1.25 1.41
N VAL A 15 -4.25 -1.97 0.70
CA VAL A 15 -4.25 -3.44 0.71
C VAL A 15 -3.45 -3.96 -0.46
N VAL A 16 -2.45 -4.79 -0.19
CA VAL A 16 -1.66 -5.49 -1.22
C VAL A 16 -1.97 -6.97 -1.21
N ASP A 17 -2.00 -7.58 -2.40
CA ASP A 17 -1.95 -9.04 -2.50
C ASP A 17 -0.50 -9.48 -2.28
N SER A 18 -0.20 -9.97 -1.07
CA SER A 18 1.16 -10.39 -0.72
C SER A 18 1.61 -11.66 -1.44
N SER A 19 0.69 -12.40 -2.07
CA SER A 19 1.03 -13.60 -2.84
C SER A 19 1.43 -13.29 -4.29
N ASP A 20 1.11 -12.09 -4.78
CA ASP A 20 1.36 -11.66 -6.15
C ASP A 20 2.67 -10.88 -6.26
N ARG A 21 3.78 -11.63 -6.34
CA ARG A 21 5.13 -11.06 -6.36
C ARG A 21 5.43 -10.26 -7.64
N ASP A 22 4.83 -10.63 -8.76
CA ASP A 22 5.07 -10.00 -10.07
C ASP A 22 4.43 -8.61 -10.13
N ARG A 23 3.30 -8.40 -9.46
CA ARG A 23 2.61 -7.10 -9.41
C ARG A 23 2.97 -6.23 -8.21
N MET A 24 3.87 -6.69 -7.34
CA MET A 24 4.28 -5.90 -6.17
C MET A 24 4.99 -4.59 -6.56
N ASP A 25 5.76 -4.58 -7.65
CA ASP A 25 6.43 -3.36 -8.11
C ASP A 25 5.44 -2.33 -8.68
N GLU A 26 4.35 -2.78 -9.31
CA GLU A 26 3.23 -1.92 -9.72
C GLU A 26 2.50 -1.36 -8.49
N ALA A 27 2.21 -2.20 -7.49
CA ALA A 27 1.62 -1.76 -6.24
C ALA A 27 2.49 -0.72 -5.51
N ALA A 28 3.81 -0.88 -5.51
CA ALA A 28 4.74 0.09 -4.96
C ALA A 28 4.69 1.43 -5.72
N GLN A 29 4.58 1.42 -7.04
CA GLN A 29 4.44 2.65 -7.84
C GLN A 29 3.14 3.39 -7.52
N GLU A 30 2.02 2.69 -7.40
CA GLU A 30 0.74 3.29 -6.99
C GLU A 30 0.79 3.82 -5.55
N PHE A 31 1.41 3.06 -4.64
CA PHE A 31 1.65 3.49 -3.27
C PHE A 31 2.41 4.83 -3.19
N GLN A 32 3.48 4.97 -3.99
CA GLN A 32 4.25 6.21 -4.07
C GLN A 32 3.46 7.37 -4.66
N LYS A 33 2.45 7.12 -5.50
CA LYS A 33 1.53 8.16 -5.97
C LYS A 33 0.61 8.60 -4.84
N VAL A 34 0.03 7.66 -4.09
CA VAL A 34 -0.83 7.95 -2.91
C VAL A 34 -0.08 8.80 -1.88
N LEU A 35 1.19 8.50 -1.60
CA LEU A 35 2.00 9.28 -0.65
C LEU A 35 2.29 10.72 -1.09
N LYS A 36 2.17 11.04 -2.38
CA LYS A 36 2.44 12.38 -2.93
C LYS A 36 1.22 13.30 -2.94
N GLU A 37 0.06 12.79 -2.53
CA GLU A 37 -1.21 13.53 -2.56
C GLU A 37 -1.33 14.38 -1.30
N ASN A 38 -1.43 15.70 -1.50
CA ASN A 38 -1.35 16.66 -0.40
C ASN A 38 -2.51 16.53 0.58
N GLU A 39 -3.68 16.12 0.09
CA GLU A 39 -4.90 15.87 0.84
C GLU A 39 -4.71 14.78 1.89
N LEU A 40 -3.72 13.90 1.71
CA LEU A 40 -3.46 12.75 2.57
C LEU A 40 -2.30 12.95 3.56
N ASN A 41 -1.65 14.11 3.55
CA ASN A 41 -0.49 14.41 4.42
C ASN A 41 -0.77 14.26 5.92
N ARG A 42 -2.05 14.33 6.35
CA ARG A 42 -2.46 14.16 7.76
C ARG A 42 -3.19 12.84 8.01
N ALA A 43 -3.42 12.05 6.97
CA ALA A 43 -4.13 10.79 7.08
C ALA A 43 -3.22 9.72 7.69
N VAL A 44 -3.79 8.88 8.56
CA VAL A 44 -3.08 7.69 9.06
C VAL A 44 -3.06 6.63 7.96
N LEU A 45 -1.89 6.08 7.67
CA LEU A 45 -1.73 5.03 6.66
C LEU A 45 -1.57 3.66 7.32
N LEU A 46 -2.43 2.72 6.94
CA LEU A 46 -2.31 1.31 7.27
C LEU A 46 -2.05 0.52 5.99
N VAL A 47 -0.98 -0.27 5.96
CA VAL A 47 -0.74 -1.24 4.89
C VAL A 47 -1.17 -2.62 5.34
N VAL A 48 -1.96 -3.31 4.53
CA VAL A 48 -2.40 -4.69 4.79
C VAL A 48 -1.77 -5.61 3.76
N ALA A 49 -0.83 -6.44 4.19
CA ALA A 49 -0.28 -7.54 3.41
C ALA A 49 -1.30 -8.70 3.39
N ASN A 50 -2.23 -8.68 2.43
CA ASN A 50 -3.34 -9.63 2.37
C ASN A 50 -2.93 -10.96 1.69
N LYS A 51 -3.70 -12.02 1.93
CA LYS A 51 -3.48 -13.40 1.42
C LYS A 51 -2.27 -14.14 1.99
N GLN A 52 -1.97 -13.91 3.27
CA GLN A 52 -0.88 -14.59 4.00
C GLN A 52 -1.09 -16.10 4.16
N ASP A 53 -2.30 -16.61 3.88
CA ASP A 53 -2.62 -18.03 3.86
C ASP A 53 -1.97 -18.79 2.69
N LEU A 54 -1.53 -18.08 1.64
CA LEU A 54 -0.96 -18.69 0.45
C LEU A 54 0.56 -18.97 0.61
N PRO A 55 1.08 -20.10 0.12
CA PRO A 55 2.48 -20.51 0.34
C PRO A 55 3.53 -19.51 -0.15
N GLN A 56 3.22 -18.76 -1.20
CA GLN A 56 4.13 -17.79 -1.83
C GLN A 56 4.00 -16.36 -1.28
N ALA A 57 3.13 -16.15 -0.28
CA ALA A 57 2.93 -14.85 0.34
C ALA A 57 4.26 -14.24 0.81
N MET A 58 4.46 -12.97 0.51
CA MET A 58 5.56 -12.18 1.04
C MET A 58 5.35 -11.96 2.54
N SER A 59 6.42 -12.15 3.30
CA SER A 59 6.45 -11.74 4.70
C SER A 59 6.23 -10.24 4.84
N VAL A 60 5.81 -9.79 6.01
CA VAL A 60 5.67 -8.36 6.32
C VAL A 60 6.97 -7.60 6.02
N ALA A 61 8.12 -8.16 6.36
CA ALA A 61 9.42 -7.54 6.09
C ALA A 61 9.72 -7.38 4.58
N GLU A 62 9.35 -8.37 3.76
CA GLU A 62 9.46 -8.25 2.29
C GLU A 62 8.54 -7.16 1.74
N VAL A 63 7.30 -7.09 2.22
CA VAL A 63 6.33 -6.04 1.81
C VAL A 63 6.83 -4.66 2.22
N THR A 64 7.29 -4.48 3.46
CA THR A 64 7.90 -3.24 3.95
C THR A 64 9.04 -2.80 3.04
N LYS A 65 9.96 -3.71 2.71
CA LYS A 65 11.10 -3.42 1.84
C LYS A 65 10.65 -3.05 0.42
N LYS A 66 9.66 -3.75 -0.14
CA LYS A 66 9.16 -3.51 -1.50
C LYS A 66 8.41 -2.19 -1.63
N LEU A 67 7.69 -1.78 -0.59
CA LEU A 67 6.96 -0.50 -0.57
C LEU A 67 7.83 0.69 -0.11
N ASP A 68 9.11 0.46 0.18
CA ASP A 68 10.05 1.47 0.69
C ASP A 68 9.54 2.18 1.94
N LEU A 69 9.00 1.38 2.88
CA LEU A 69 8.53 1.86 4.17
C LEU A 69 9.71 1.98 5.17
N PRO A 70 9.70 3.00 6.04
CA PRO A 70 10.74 3.20 7.07
C PRO A 70 10.77 2.10 8.13
#